data_AF-A0A417XYG8-F1
#
_entry.id   AF-A0A417XYG8-F1
#
_cell.length_a   1.000
_cell.length_b   1.000
_cell.length_c   1.000
_cell.angle_alpha   90.00
_cell.angle_beta   90.00
_cell.angle_gamma   90.00
#
_symmetry.space_group_name_H-M   'P 1'
#
loop_
_entity.id
_entity.type
_entity.pdbx_description
1 polymer ?
#
loop_
_entity_poly.entity_id
_entity_poly.type
_entity_poly.pdbx_seq_one_letter_code
_entity_poly.pdbx_strand_id
1 'polypeptide(L)'
;MDTDARIRMCGPDAGPAPRRGALVVEVPCGDLSGALTENAHPVTIRPDWTVDIGHELEVERVAAALGAAPSCLHLITDVVPLLRAFVQLERRRALPVLRRRTATNQWSLADCSCAPDELGHTAPHLHDDVAAAVEHSRDPHHLATTWACDERLLRPLLAAAVTAYGGHSRAPRGAADGVLLEDDGAQILWDTGLHPGWAVAAHRHFKLPSRSVPAAFFTGVAFLRPPDAYVNAMVAASGDPDVWAWAVWSLRAEDYRTTSARADLLRAGVPVTALRTALDIGYTTDEMRALSLHSDRSLRASVDAFAAWARIGCRPGVEDLAWGVGRVLADDRLVPDLAALDSLLGSLPAGCTPSRTSAGLVLAVAADVGVARDLLIRGIRTPTDAFDQLEDHRLKLRARCVADPHTPW
;
A
#
# COMPACT_ATOMS: atom_id res chain seq x y z
N MET A 1 -9.10 21.97 2.25
CA MET A 1 -9.71 21.65 0.95
C MET A 1 -10.34 20.29 1.08
N ASP A 2 -11.65 20.26 0.94
CA ASP A 2 -12.55 19.17 1.27
C ASP A 2 -12.50 18.08 0.18
N THR A 3 -11.54 17.15 0.29
CA THR A 3 -11.37 16.01 -0.62
C THR A 3 -12.22 14.79 -0.21
N ASP A 4 -12.99 14.87 0.88
CA ASP A 4 -13.75 13.75 1.45
C ASP A 4 -15.09 13.47 0.73
N ALA A 5 -15.44 14.25 -0.29
CA ALA A 5 -16.71 14.09 -1.02
C ALA A 5 -16.74 12.97 -2.07
N ARG A 6 -15.63 12.27 -2.35
CA ARG A 6 -15.51 11.45 -3.58
C ARG A 6 -16.48 10.27 -3.64
N ILE A 7 -16.60 9.48 -2.57
CA ILE A 7 -17.60 8.43 -2.43
C ILE A 7 -18.09 8.51 -1.00
N ARG A 8 -19.26 9.12 -0.79
CA ARG A 8 -19.84 9.24 0.55
C ARG A 8 -19.99 7.85 1.14
N MET A 9 -19.45 7.65 2.34
CA MET A 9 -19.77 6.49 3.15
C MET A 9 -21.29 6.39 3.29
N CYS A 10 -21.82 5.18 3.17
CA CYS A 10 -23.26 4.98 3.05
C CYS A 10 -24.00 5.52 4.29
N GLY A 11 -25.05 6.31 4.09
CA GLY A 11 -26.07 6.60 5.11
C GLY A 11 -25.80 7.78 6.05
N PRO A 12 -26.83 8.23 6.81
CA PRO A 12 -26.67 9.24 7.85
C PRO A 12 -25.84 8.69 9.02
N ASP A 13 -25.30 9.60 9.84
CA ASP A 13 -24.62 9.28 11.11
C ASP A 13 -25.44 8.26 11.91
N ALA A 14 -24.77 7.20 12.36
CA ALA A 14 -25.38 6.24 13.27
C ALA A 14 -25.60 6.90 14.64
N GLY A 15 -26.76 6.66 15.26
CA GLY A 15 -27.02 7.04 16.64
C GLY A 15 -26.33 6.10 17.64
N PRO A 16 -26.44 6.34 18.95
CA PRO A 16 -25.82 5.49 19.97
C PRO A 16 -26.42 4.07 20.04
N ALA A 17 -27.65 3.89 19.54
CA ALA A 17 -28.35 2.61 19.42
C ALA A 17 -29.15 2.54 18.09
N PRO A 18 -29.50 1.33 17.59
CA PRO A 18 -30.18 1.17 16.30
C PRO A 18 -31.56 1.82 16.27
N ARG A 19 -32.05 2.10 15.05
CA ARG A 19 -33.40 2.65 14.77
C ARG A 19 -33.72 3.96 15.51
N ARG A 20 -32.71 4.79 15.79
CA ARG A 20 -32.84 6.01 16.60
C ARG A 20 -33.33 5.71 18.02
N GLY A 21 -32.91 4.59 18.60
CA GLY A 21 -33.09 4.32 20.03
C GLY A 21 -32.08 5.11 20.87
N ALA A 22 -32.40 5.27 22.15
CA ALA A 22 -31.44 5.74 23.15
C ALA A 22 -30.59 4.56 23.66
N LEU A 23 -29.36 4.86 24.07
CA LEU A 23 -28.49 3.92 24.78
C LEU A 23 -28.56 4.23 26.27
N VAL A 24 -28.98 3.26 27.08
CA VAL A 24 -29.02 3.38 28.55
C VAL A 24 -27.91 2.51 29.13
N VAL A 25 -27.09 3.11 29.99
CA VAL A 25 -25.85 2.52 30.52
C VAL A 25 -25.67 2.92 31.97
N GLU A 26 -25.22 1.99 32.79
CA GLU A 26 -24.83 2.28 34.17
C GLU A 26 -23.41 2.87 34.16
N VAL A 27 -23.25 4.06 34.72
CA VAL A 27 -21.95 4.75 34.83
C VAL A 27 -21.60 4.90 36.30
N PRO A 28 -20.40 4.49 36.73
CA PRO A 28 -19.97 4.68 38.11
C PRO A 28 -19.82 6.18 38.44
N CYS A 29 -20.42 6.60 39.55
CA CYS A 29 -20.18 7.92 40.13
C CYS A 29 -18.82 7.96 40.82
N GLY A 30 -18.06 9.03 40.63
CA GLY A 30 -16.87 9.25 41.43
C GLY A 30 -15.95 10.35 40.93
N ASP A 31 -14.86 10.52 41.67
CA ASP A 31 -13.71 11.32 41.28
C ASP A 31 -12.71 10.44 40.53
N LEU A 32 -12.39 10.81 39.28
CA LEU A 32 -11.45 10.09 38.43
C LEU A 32 -10.01 10.10 38.97
N SER A 33 -9.70 10.97 39.94
CA SER A 33 -8.41 10.96 40.64
C SER A 33 -8.33 9.90 41.75
N GLY A 34 -9.44 9.23 42.08
CA GLY A 34 -9.55 8.22 43.12
C GLY A 34 -10.17 6.91 42.64
N ALA A 35 -10.63 6.07 43.58
CA ALA A 35 -11.40 4.89 43.22
C ALA A 35 -12.81 5.31 42.79
N LEU A 36 -13.24 4.89 41.59
CA LEU A 36 -14.64 4.95 41.18
C LEU A 36 -15.48 4.23 42.24
N THR A 37 -16.56 4.86 42.70
CA THR A 37 -17.40 4.28 43.74
C THR A 37 -18.21 3.11 43.18
N GLU A 38 -18.63 2.18 44.04
CA GLU A 38 -19.54 1.08 43.66
C GLU A 38 -20.94 1.58 43.24
N ASN A 39 -21.26 2.85 43.54
CA ASN A 39 -22.53 3.45 43.19
C ASN A 39 -22.52 3.88 41.72
N ALA A 40 -23.08 3.04 40.85
CA ALA A 40 -23.43 3.42 39.48
C ALA A 40 -24.85 3.97 39.41
N HIS A 41 -25.12 4.78 38.39
CA HIS A 41 -26.47 5.23 38.07
C HIS A 41 -26.71 5.19 36.55
N PRO A 42 -27.98 5.11 36.12
CA PRO A 42 -28.31 5.07 34.71
C PRO A 42 -28.08 6.42 34.05
N VAL A 43 -27.32 6.41 32.97
CA VAL A 43 -27.18 7.51 32.01
C VAL A 43 -27.87 7.13 30.71
N THR A 44 -28.63 8.06 30.14
CA THR A 44 -29.30 7.90 28.84
C THR A 44 -28.65 8.77 27.79
N ILE A 45 -28.07 8.16 26.76
CA ILE A 45 -27.57 8.85 25.56
C ILE A 45 -28.65 8.77 24.49
N ARG A 46 -29.24 9.91 24.16
CA ARG A 46 -30.35 10.04 23.21
C ARG A 46 -29.89 9.92 21.74
N PRO A 47 -30.82 9.72 20.78
CA PRO A 47 -30.47 9.54 19.37
C PRO A 47 -29.75 10.73 18.72
N ASP A 48 -29.92 11.92 19.27
CA ASP A 48 -29.25 13.16 18.87
C ASP A 48 -27.91 13.40 19.60
N TRP A 49 -27.43 12.39 20.32
CA TRP A 49 -26.22 12.42 21.15
C TRP A 49 -26.29 13.36 22.37
N THR A 50 -27.48 13.84 22.73
CA THR A 50 -27.68 14.49 24.03
C THR A 50 -27.65 13.48 25.16
N VAL A 51 -27.14 13.87 26.33
CA VAL A 51 -26.93 12.98 27.47
C VAL A 51 -27.81 13.44 28.62
N ASP A 52 -28.51 12.48 29.23
CA ASP A 52 -29.27 12.65 30.46
C ASP A 52 -28.65 11.79 31.56
N ILE A 53 -28.08 12.45 32.56
CA ILE A 53 -27.40 11.81 33.70
C ILE A 53 -28.28 11.75 34.96
N GLY A 54 -29.53 12.22 34.89
CA GLY A 54 -30.45 12.16 36.02
C GLY A 54 -30.15 13.11 37.19
N HIS A 55 -29.14 13.97 37.07
CA HIS A 55 -28.84 15.04 38.04
C HIS A 55 -28.30 16.31 37.35
N GLU A 56 -28.14 17.40 38.12
CA GLU A 56 -27.78 18.72 37.60
C GLU A 56 -26.28 18.84 37.30
N LEU A 57 -25.94 19.06 36.03
CA LEU A 57 -24.56 19.20 35.55
C LEU A 57 -23.83 20.44 36.10
N GLU A 58 -24.55 21.49 36.45
CA GLU A 58 -23.94 22.71 37.00
C GLU A 58 -23.24 22.43 38.34
N VAL A 59 -23.78 21.51 39.14
CA VAL A 59 -23.14 21.08 40.40
C VAL A 59 -21.78 20.42 40.12
N GLU A 60 -21.70 19.59 39.09
CA GLU A 60 -20.44 18.95 38.70
C GLU A 60 -19.43 19.94 38.13
N ARG A 61 -19.88 20.94 37.36
CA ARG A 61 -19.00 22.00 36.85
C ARG A 61 -18.41 22.82 37.98
N VAL A 62 -19.19 23.15 39.00
CA VAL A 62 -18.69 23.81 40.22
C VAL A 62 -17.69 22.93 40.94
N ALA A 63 -17.97 21.63 41.12
CA ALA A 63 -17.03 20.70 41.74
C ALA A 63 -15.72 20.59 40.94
N ALA A 64 -15.79 20.52 39.62
CA ALA A 64 -14.61 20.51 38.74
C ALA A 64 -13.78 21.79 38.84
N ALA A 65 -14.44 22.95 38.88
CA ALA A 65 -13.77 24.23 39.09
C ALA A 65 -13.07 24.33 40.46
N LEU A 66 -13.54 23.57 41.46
CA LEU A 66 -12.93 23.43 42.78
C LEU A 66 -11.86 22.31 42.86
N GLY A 67 -11.53 21.68 41.73
CA GLY A 67 -10.45 20.69 41.63
C GLY A 67 -10.87 19.22 41.71
N ALA A 68 -12.17 18.91 41.76
CA ALA A 68 -12.63 17.53 41.59
C ALA A 68 -12.54 17.08 40.12
N ALA A 69 -12.48 15.77 39.85
CA ALA A 69 -12.58 15.24 38.49
C ALA A 69 -13.87 14.40 38.33
N PRO A 70 -15.06 15.04 38.22
CA PRO A 70 -16.34 14.32 38.19
C PRO A 70 -16.49 13.47 36.92
N SER A 71 -16.84 12.19 37.11
CA SER A 71 -16.96 11.21 36.02
C SER A 71 -18.04 11.58 34.98
N CYS A 72 -19.16 12.19 35.35
CA CYS A 72 -20.23 12.51 34.40
C CYS A 72 -19.94 13.74 33.55
N LEU A 73 -19.21 14.72 34.06
CA LEU A 73 -18.71 15.82 33.25
C LEU A 73 -17.76 15.29 32.18
N HIS A 74 -16.78 14.47 32.56
CA HIS A 74 -15.84 13.83 31.61
C HIS A 74 -16.56 12.93 30.60
N LEU A 75 -17.59 12.20 31.05
CA LEU A 75 -18.45 11.38 30.19
C LEU A 75 -19.03 12.23 29.04
N ILE A 76 -19.57 13.41 29.35
CA ILE A 76 -20.24 14.26 28.37
C ILE A 76 -19.23 15.00 27.49
N THR A 77 -18.14 15.50 28.06
CA THR A 77 -17.18 16.33 27.33
C THR A 77 -16.29 15.51 26.40
N ASP A 78 -15.86 14.32 26.83
CA ASP A 78 -14.79 13.58 26.16
C ASP A 78 -15.25 12.20 25.69
N VAL A 79 -15.91 11.43 26.58
CA VAL A 79 -16.21 10.01 26.31
C VAL A 79 -17.38 9.83 25.32
N VAL A 80 -18.43 10.65 25.38
CA VAL A 80 -19.58 10.56 24.46
C VAL A 80 -19.22 10.96 23.03
N PRO A 81 -18.45 12.05 22.78
CA PRO A 81 -17.89 12.33 21.46
C PRO A 81 -17.03 11.18 20.92
N LEU A 82 -16.18 10.58 21.76
CA LEU A 82 -15.40 9.39 21.40
C LEU A 82 -16.32 8.22 21.03
N LEU A 83 -17.32 7.92 21.87
CA LEU A 83 -18.31 6.86 21.61
C LEU A 83 -19.01 7.08 20.27
N ARG A 84 -19.34 8.34 19.93
CA ARG A 84 -19.89 8.69 18.61
C ARG A 84 -18.94 8.33 17.47
N ALA A 85 -17.67 8.69 17.59
CA ALA A 85 -16.65 8.34 16.60
C ALA A 85 -16.48 6.81 16.47
N PHE A 86 -16.40 6.11 17.61
CA PHE A 86 -16.34 4.64 17.65
C PHE A 86 -17.53 4.01 16.95
N VAL A 87 -18.75 4.44 17.23
CA VAL A 87 -19.95 3.89 16.58
C VAL A 87 -19.90 4.12 15.07
N GLN A 88 -19.40 5.27 14.59
CA GLN A 88 -19.23 5.46 13.15
C GLN A 88 -18.21 4.48 12.55
N LEU A 89 -17.09 4.22 13.23
CA LEU A 89 -16.09 3.24 12.79
C LEU A 89 -16.65 1.81 12.83
N GLU A 90 -17.28 1.41 13.94
CA GLU A 90 -17.88 0.09 14.10
C GLU A 90 -18.98 -0.19 13.07
N ARG A 91 -19.77 0.83 12.72
CA ARG A 91 -20.81 0.72 11.70
C ARG A 91 -20.30 0.92 10.27
N ARG A 92 -18.99 1.10 10.08
CA ARG A 92 -18.35 1.37 8.80
C ARG A 92 -19.03 2.54 8.08
N ARG A 93 -19.32 3.59 8.85
CA ARG A 93 -19.82 4.90 8.40
C ARG A 93 -18.70 5.94 8.31
N ALA A 94 -17.60 5.68 8.99
CA ALA A 94 -16.34 6.41 8.87
C ALA A 94 -15.21 5.42 8.59
N LEU A 95 -14.12 5.92 7.98
CA LEU A 95 -12.88 5.17 7.80
C LEU A 95 -11.82 5.70 8.76
N PRO A 96 -11.01 4.82 9.37
CA PRO A 96 -9.84 5.29 10.09
C PRO A 96 -8.82 5.88 9.11
N VAL A 97 -8.05 6.85 9.59
CA VAL A 97 -6.96 7.44 8.80
C VAL A 97 -5.73 6.55 8.92
N LEU A 98 -5.50 5.75 7.88
CA LEU A 98 -4.36 4.83 7.82
C LEU A 98 -3.24 5.39 6.95
N ARG A 99 -2.00 4.98 7.25
CA ARG A 99 -0.80 5.21 6.45
C ARG A 99 -0.16 3.89 6.10
N ARG A 100 0.28 3.75 4.85
CA ARG A 100 1.06 2.58 4.38
C ARG A 100 2.53 2.95 4.25
N ARG A 101 3.40 2.12 4.82
CA ARG A 101 4.84 2.15 4.58
C ARG A 101 5.16 1.31 3.36
N THR A 102 5.46 1.94 2.23
CA THR A 102 5.70 1.25 0.96
C THR A 102 6.88 0.28 0.99
N ALA A 103 7.93 0.58 1.76
CA ALA A 103 9.14 -0.25 1.84
C ALA A 103 8.91 -1.60 2.54
N THR A 104 8.08 -1.63 3.59
CA THR A 104 7.79 -2.85 4.37
C THR A 104 6.40 -3.41 4.11
N ASN A 105 5.58 -2.71 3.32
CA ASN A 105 4.17 -2.99 3.09
C ASN A 105 3.30 -2.99 4.36
N GLN A 106 3.76 -2.36 5.44
CA GLN A 106 3.03 -2.32 6.72
C GLN A 106 2.13 -1.09 6.83
N TRP A 107 1.13 -1.19 7.69
CA TRP A 107 0.09 -0.20 7.93
C TRP A 107 0.15 0.35 9.35
N SER A 108 -0.16 1.63 9.51
CA SER A 108 -0.31 2.25 10.83
C SER A 108 -1.46 3.25 10.83
N LEU A 109 -2.00 3.55 12.00
CA LEU A 109 -2.84 4.72 12.19
C LEU A 109 -2.00 5.99 12.06
N ALA A 110 -2.59 7.07 11.53
CA ALA A 110 -1.87 8.34 11.37
C ALA A 110 -1.41 8.94 12.71
N ASP A 111 -2.23 8.75 13.76
CA ASP A 111 -2.05 9.35 15.08
C ASP A 111 -2.10 8.29 16.20
N CYS A 112 -1.34 7.18 16.06
CA CYS A 112 -1.24 6.20 17.16
C CYS A 112 -0.18 6.60 18.19
N SER A 113 -0.59 6.71 19.45
CA SER A 113 0.25 6.90 20.64
C SER A 113 0.26 5.65 21.56
N CYS A 114 -0.25 4.54 21.04
CA CYS A 114 -0.64 3.32 21.73
C CYS A 114 0.51 2.41 22.22
N ALA A 115 1.74 2.55 21.69
CA ALA A 115 2.95 2.08 22.38
C ALA A 115 4.01 3.16 22.37
N PRO A 116 4.42 3.64 23.55
CA PRO A 116 5.77 4.13 23.72
C PRO A 116 6.75 2.95 23.53
N ASP A 117 7.87 3.20 22.85
CA ASP A 117 9.03 2.33 22.93
C ASP A 117 9.60 2.32 24.36
N GLU A 118 10.60 1.48 24.62
CA GLU A 118 11.25 1.37 25.94
C GLU A 118 11.85 2.71 26.45
N LEU A 119 12.01 3.70 25.56
CA LEU A 119 12.55 5.01 25.84
C LEU A 119 11.46 6.10 25.92
N GLY A 120 10.18 5.73 25.82
CA GLY A 120 9.06 6.67 25.88
C GLY A 120 8.75 7.37 24.56
N HIS A 121 9.39 7.01 23.44
CA HIS A 121 9.04 7.56 22.13
C HIS A 121 7.83 6.83 21.55
N THR A 122 6.86 7.57 21.05
CA THR A 122 5.72 7.00 20.33
C THR A 122 6.15 6.52 18.94
N ALA A 123 6.60 5.27 18.86
CA ALA A 123 6.77 4.61 17.57
C ALA A 123 5.38 4.24 17.02
N PRO A 124 5.11 4.43 15.71
CA PRO A 124 3.83 4.03 15.14
C PRO A 124 3.67 2.52 15.24
N HIS A 125 2.55 2.05 15.78
CA HIS A 125 2.16 0.64 15.71
C HIS A 125 2.00 0.21 14.26
N LEU A 126 2.81 -0.77 13.86
CA LEU A 126 2.81 -1.32 12.52
C LEU A 126 2.02 -2.63 12.49
N HIS A 127 1.20 -2.77 11.47
CA HIS A 127 0.39 -3.95 11.19
C HIS A 127 0.74 -4.49 9.80
N ASP A 128 0.67 -5.81 9.62
CA ASP A 128 1.03 -6.44 8.35
C ASP A 128 -0.04 -6.25 7.26
N ASP A 129 -1.28 -5.93 7.67
CA ASP A 129 -2.39 -5.70 6.75
C ASP A 129 -3.36 -4.60 7.23
N VAL A 130 -4.29 -4.24 6.33
CA VAL A 130 -5.30 -3.20 6.56
C VAL A 130 -6.31 -3.63 7.62
N ALA A 131 -6.74 -4.89 7.63
CA ALA A 131 -7.79 -5.36 8.54
C ALA A 131 -7.31 -5.27 9.99
N ALA A 132 -6.08 -5.70 10.28
CA ALA A 132 -5.45 -5.58 11.58
C ALA A 132 -5.31 -4.11 12.03
N ALA A 133 -4.91 -3.20 11.12
CA ALA A 133 -4.83 -1.77 11.43
C ALA A 133 -6.20 -1.14 11.74
N VAL A 134 -7.26 -1.56 11.02
CA VAL A 134 -8.65 -1.12 11.25
C VAL A 134 -9.25 -1.72 12.52
N GLU A 135 -8.91 -2.96 12.86
CA GLU A 135 -9.26 -3.55 14.14
C GLU A 135 -8.64 -2.77 15.29
N HIS A 136 -7.35 -2.48 15.18
CA HIS A 136 -6.65 -1.67 16.17
C HIS A 136 -7.25 -0.27 16.34
N SER A 137 -7.75 0.35 15.27
CA SER A 137 -8.40 1.67 15.36
C SER A 137 -9.70 1.68 16.17
N ARG A 138 -10.23 0.49 16.51
CA ARG A 138 -11.47 0.30 17.29
C ARG A 138 -11.18 -0.29 18.67
N ASP A 139 -9.91 -0.56 18.96
CA ASP A 139 -9.48 -1.08 20.25
C ASP A 139 -9.73 -0.05 21.37
N PRO A 140 -10.35 -0.44 22.50
CA PRO A 140 -10.65 0.49 23.59
C PRO A 140 -9.41 1.18 24.17
N HIS A 141 -8.27 0.49 24.26
CA HIS A 141 -7.04 1.06 24.81
C HIS A 141 -6.45 2.11 23.87
N HIS A 142 -6.42 1.81 22.56
CA HIS A 142 -6.06 2.79 21.54
C HIS A 142 -6.93 4.05 21.64
N LEU A 143 -8.26 3.87 21.64
CA LEU A 143 -9.21 4.99 21.70
C LEU A 143 -9.06 5.82 22.98
N ALA A 144 -8.94 5.16 24.14
CA ALA A 144 -8.73 5.83 25.43
C ALA A 144 -7.46 6.69 25.41
N THR A 145 -6.36 6.16 24.85
CA THR A 145 -5.08 6.87 24.76
C THR A 145 -5.15 8.03 23.78
N THR A 146 -5.70 7.83 22.59
CA THR A 146 -5.81 8.88 21.55
C THR A 146 -6.71 10.04 21.97
N TRP A 147 -7.76 9.77 22.74
CA TRP A 147 -8.71 10.77 23.22
C TRP A 147 -8.46 11.22 24.68
N ALA A 148 -7.36 10.76 25.30
CA ALA A 148 -7.03 11.05 26.70
C ALA A 148 -8.19 10.81 27.68
N CYS A 149 -8.91 9.69 27.50
CA CYS A 149 -10.05 9.29 28.31
C CYS A 149 -9.71 8.12 29.24
N ASP A 150 -10.41 8.00 30.36
CA ASP A 150 -10.28 6.82 31.23
C ASP A 150 -10.88 5.57 30.55
N GLU A 151 -10.02 4.59 30.28
CA GLU A 151 -10.38 3.33 29.61
C GLU A 151 -11.44 2.52 30.39
N ARG A 152 -11.47 2.62 31.73
CA ARG A 152 -12.42 1.93 32.60
C ARG A 152 -13.84 2.46 32.42
N LEU A 153 -13.98 3.76 32.15
CA LEU A 153 -15.27 4.37 31.79
C LEU A 153 -15.66 4.05 30.35
N LEU A 154 -14.68 4.06 29.45
CA LEU A 154 -14.91 3.85 28.02
C LEU A 154 -15.38 2.42 27.71
N ARG A 155 -14.71 1.40 28.24
CA ARG A 155 -14.95 -0.02 27.90
C ARG A 155 -16.42 -0.46 28.05
N PRO A 156 -17.12 -0.19 29.19
CA PRO A 156 -18.52 -0.54 29.35
C PRO A 156 -19.43 0.14 28.32
N LEU A 157 -19.17 1.41 27.98
CA LEU A 157 -19.95 2.17 27.00
C LEU A 157 -19.80 1.61 25.59
N LEU A 158 -18.57 1.31 25.18
CA LEU A 158 -18.29 0.68 23.89
C LEU A 158 -18.99 -0.69 23.80
N ALA A 159 -18.88 -1.51 24.85
CA ALA A 159 -19.52 -2.83 24.91
C ALA A 159 -21.06 -2.73 24.85
N ALA A 160 -21.65 -1.76 25.55
CA ALA A 160 -23.08 -1.51 25.53
C ALA A 160 -23.56 -1.07 24.14
N ALA A 161 -22.84 -0.18 23.46
CA ALA A 161 -23.14 0.21 22.09
C ALA A 161 -23.06 -0.98 21.12
N VAL A 162 -21.99 -1.80 21.20
CA VAL A 162 -21.85 -3.01 20.38
C VAL A 162 -23.01 -3.97 20.60
N THR A 163 -23.40 -4.18 21.86
CA THR A 163 -24.52 -5.04 22.25
C THR A 163 -25.86 -4.50 21.73
N ALA A 164 -26.09 -3.19 21.85
CA ALA A 164 -27.32 -2.55 21.37
C ALA A 164 -27.53 -2.74 19.86
N TYR A 165 -26.44 -2.83 19.08
CA TYR A 165 -26.49 -3.11 17.65
C TYR A 165 -26.54 -4.60 17.27
N GLY A 166 -26.54 -5.52 18.25
CA GLY A 166 -26.57 -6.96 18.03
C GLY A 166 -25.23 -7.56 17.59
N GLY A 167 -24.12 -6.87 17.89
CA GLY A 167 -22.78 -7.25 17.44
C GLY A 167 -22.40 -6.75 16.05
N HIS A 168 -21.11 -6.85 15.71
CA HIS A 168 -20.52 -6.28 14.49
C HIS A 168 -19.54 -7.22 13.79
N SER A 169 -19.56 -8.52 14.09
CA SER A 169 -18.58 -9.46 13.52
C SER A 169 -18.88 -9.86 12.08
N ARG A 170 -20.09 -9.60 11.56
CA ARG A 170 -20.50 -10.07 10.23
C ARG A 170 -20.97 -8.94 9.33
N ALA A 171 -20.54 -9.01 8.08
CA ALA A 171 -21.03 -8.15 7.02
C ALA A 171 -22.55 -8.32 6.80
N PRO A 172 -23.28 -7.24 6.43
CA PRO A 172 -24.66 -7.36 5.98
C PRO A 172 -24.77 -8.26 4.74
N ARG A 173 -25.61 -9.30 4.80
CA ARG A 173 -25.89 -10.20 3.67
C ARG A 173 -26.54 -9.44 2.51
N GLY A 174 -26.20 -9.81 1.27
CA GLY A 174 -26.85 -9.26 0.09
C GLY A 174 -26.38 -7.87 -0.34
N ALA A 175 -25.57 -7.19 0.47
CA ALA A 175 -25.30 -5.75 0.30
C ALA A 175 -24.40 -5.41 -0.89
N ALA A 176 -23.66 -6.36 -1.43
CA ALA A 176 -22.76 -6.19 -2.58
C ALA A 176 -22.79 -7.38 -3.54
N ASP A 177 -23.90 -8.14 -3.56
CA ASP A 177 -24.05 -9.32 -4.39
C ASP A 177 -23.88 -8.97 -5.87
N GLY A 178 -23.03 -9.73 -6.55
CA GLY A 178 -22.72 -9.53 -7.95
C GLY A 178 -21.84 -8.32 -8.27
N VAL A 179 -21.33 -7.59 -7.26
CA VAL A 179 -20.28 -6.55 -7.41
C VAL A 179 -18.90 -7.07 -7.04
N LEU A 180 -18.84 -7.98 -6.06
CA LEU A 180 -17.58 -8.56 -5.57
C LEU A 180 -17.27 -9.86 -6.32
N LEU A 181 -15.97 -10.13 -6.49
CA LEU A 181 -15.47 -11.35 -7.15
C LEU A 181 -15.44 -12.53 -6.18
N GLU A 182 -14.99 -12.29 -4.96
CA GLU A 182 -14.82 -13.30 -3.92
C GLU A 182 -16.16 -13.61 -3.23
N ASP A 183 -16.42 -14.88 -2.93
CA ASP A 183 -17.64 -15.32 -2.22
C ASP A 183 -17.77 -14.69 -0.82
N ASP A 184 -16.63 -14.49 -0.16
CA ASP A 184 -16.49 -13.83 1.13
C ASP A 184 -16.07 -12.35 1.03
N GLY A 185 -16.07 -11.78 -0.18
CA GLY A 185 -15.60 -10.42 -0.43
C GLY A 185 -16.30 -9.37 0.44
N ALA A 186 -17.58 -9.57 0.74
CA ALA A 186 -18.33 -8.65 1.63
C ALA A 186 -17.77 -8.67 3.06
N GLN A 187 -17.32 -9.83 3.55
CA GLN A 187 -16.67 -9.97 4.84
C GLN A 187 -15.25 -9.37 4.81
N ILE A 188 -14.48 -9.60 3.75
CA ILE A 188 -13.16 -8.96 3.55
C ILE A 188 -13.27 -7.43 3.62
N LEU A 189 -14.26 -6.84 2.94
CA LEU A 189 -14.51 -5.40 3.05
C LEU A 189 -14.89 -4.99 4.47
N TRP A 190 -15.77 -5.75 5.12
CA TRP A 190 -16.21 -5.45 6.48
C TRP A 190 -15.08 -5.46 7.52
N ASP A 191 -14.19 -6.44 7.40
CA ASP A 191 -13.01 -6.60 8.27
C ASP A 191 -11.99 -5.48 8.02
N THR A 192 -11.86 -5.05 6.76
CA THR A 192 -11.08 -3.85 6.38
C THR A 192 -11.83 -2.53 6.65
N GLY A 193 -12.94 -2.53 7.38
CA GLY A 193 -13.64 -1.32 7.80
C GLY A 193 -14.48 -0.64 6.71
N LEU A 194 -14.72 -1.33 5.60
CA LEU A 194 -15.55 -0.86 4.50
C LEU A 194 -16.93 -1.52 4.53
N HIS A 195 -17.97 -0.69 4.52
CA HIS A 195 -19.33 -1.20 4.35
C HIS A 195 -19.48 -1.73 2.91
N PRO A 196 -20.03 -2.94 2.66
CA PRO A 196 -20.15 -3.48 1.30
C PRO A 196 -20.91 -2.57 0.32
N GLY A 197 -21.92 -1.84 0.81
CA GLY A 197 -22.61 -0.81 0.01
C GLY A 197 -21.71 0.32 -0.53
N TRP A 198 -20.55 0.57 0.09
CA TRP A 198 -19.54 1.49 -0.45
C TRP A 198 -18.93 0.96 -1.75
N ALA A 199 -18.66 -0.35 -1.84
CA ALA A 199 -18.17 -0.97 -3.07
C ALA A 199 -19.19 -0.86 -4.21
N VAL A 200 -20.49 -0.98 -3.92
CA VAL A 200 -21.57 -0.73 -4.89
C VAL A 200 -21.54 0.72 -5.40
N ALA A 201 -21.33 1.69 -4.49
CA ALA A 201 -21.22 3.10 -4.88
C ALA A 201 -19.95 3.36 -5.71
N ALA A 202 -18.80 2.79 -5.32
CA ALA A 202 -17.54 2.88 -6.04
C ALA A 202 -17.63 2.26 -7.44
N HIS A 203 -18.24 1.08 -7.55
CA HIS A 203 -18.45 0.38 -8.82
C HIS A 203 -19.22 1.27 -9.83
N ARG A 204 -20.29 1.93 -9.36
CA ARG A 204 -21.05 2.90 -10.16
C ARG A 204 -20.25 4.15 -10.49
N HIS A 205 -19.51 4.70 -9.52
CA HIS A 205 -18.70 5.91 -9.69
C HIS A 205 -17.66 5.74 -10.80
N PHE A 206 -16.93 4.63 -10.79
CA PHE A 206 -15.90 4.33 -11.79
C PHE A 206 -16.44 3.64 -13.06
N LYS A 207 -17.76 3.43 -13.14
CA LYS A 207 -18.44 2.78 -14.29
C LYS A 207 -17.76 1.47 -14.70
N LEU A 208 -17.45 0.62 -13.71
CA LEU A 208 -16.67 -0.59 -13.93
C LEU A 208 -17.41 -1.55 -14.89
N PRO A 209 -16.78 -1.99 -16.00
CA PRO A 209 -17.44 -2.80 -17.02
C PRO A 209 -17.63 -4.27 -16.58
N SER A 210 -16.79 -4.76 -15.68
CA SER A 210 -16.95 -6.10 -15.10
C SER A 210 -18.11 -6.12 -14.13
N ARG A 211 -18.86 -7.23 -14.12
CA ARG A 211 -19.90 -7.46 -13.11
C ARG A 211 -19.26 -7.56 -11.73
N SER A 212 -18.19 -8.35 -11.60
CA SER A 212 -17.50 -8.59 -10.34
C SER A 212 -16.08 -8.06 -10.34
N VAL A 213 -15.67 -7.45 -9.23
CA VAL A 213 -14.36 -6.84 -9.02
C VAL A 213 -13.79 -7.28 -7.67
N PRO A 214 -12.48 -7.60 -7.56
CA PRO A 214 -11.89 -8.04 -6.30
C PRO A 214 -12.12 -7.05 -5.16
N ALA A 215 -12.40 -7.55 -3.95
CA ALA A 215 -12.48 -6.75 -2.73
C ALA A 215 -11.21 -5.90 -2.55
N ALA A 216 -10.04 -6.46 -2.92
CA ALA A 216 -8.76 -5.77 -2.88
C ALA A 216 -8.76 -4.45 -3.68
N PHE A 217 -9.43 -4.37 -4.84
CA PHE A 217 -9.53 -3.11 -5.59
C PHE A 217 -10.23 -2.02 -4.76
N PHE A 218 -11.37 -2.35 -4.17
CA PHE A 218 -12.16 -1.41 -3.36
C PHE A 218 -11.41 -0.97 -2.11
N THR A 219 -10.78 -1.90 -1.39
CA THR A 219 -9.93 -1.58 -0.23
C THR A 219 -8.78 -0.65 -0.63
N GLY A 220 -8.10 -0.95 -1.73
CA GLY A 220 -7.03 -0.11 -2.25
C GLY A 220 -7.51 1.31 -2.58
N VAL A 221 -8.66 1.45 -3.24
CA VAL A 221 -9.20 2.77 -3.61
C VAL A 221 -9.55 3.59 -2.35
N ALA A 222 -10.17 2.96 -1.35
CA ALA A 222 -10.58 3.63 -0.13
C ALA A 222 -9.38 4.15 0.70
N PHE A 223 -8.35 3.32 0.88
CA PHE A 223 -7.24 3.64 1.78
C PHE A 223 -6.04 4.29 1.10
N LEU A 224 -5.72 3.92 -0.14
CA LEU A 224 -4.60 4.54 -0.88
C LEU A 224 -5.01 5.81 -1.63
N ARG A 225 -6.32 6.07 -1.76
CA ARG A 225 -6.90 7.28 -2.33
C ARG A 225 -6.27 7.70 -3.68
N PRO A 226 -6.15 6.79 -4.67
CA PRO A 226 -5.62 7.14 -5.98
C PRO A 226 -6.45 8.27 -6.63
N PRO A 227 -5.85 9.10 -7.52
CA PRO A 227 -6.62 10.05 -8.31
C PRO A 227 -7.68 9.33 -9.15
N ASP A 228 -8.90 9.86 -9.22
CA ASP A 228 -9.99 9.25 -10.01
C ASP A 228 -9.59 9.12 -11.49
N ALA A 229 -8.84 10.10 -12.02
CA ALA A 229 -8.29 10.05 -13.37
C ALA A 229 -7.36 8.85 -13.58
N TYR A 230 -6.57 8.45 -12.57
CA TYR A 230 -5.71 7.27 -12.63
C TYR A 230 -6.56 5.99 -12.67
N VAL A 231 -7.52 5.85 -11.75
CA VAL A 231 -8.42 4.68 -11.70
C VAL A 231 -9.16 4.52 -13.03
N ASN A 232 -9.76 5.60 -13.54
CA ASN A 232 -10.48 5.59 -14.82
C ASN A 232 -9.55 5.26 -16.00
N ALA A 233 -8.32 5.78 -16.02
CA ALA A 233 -7.36 5.46 -17.08
C ALA A 233 -7.00 3.97 -17.08
N MET A 234 -6.82 3.36 -15.90
CA MET A 234 -6.52 1.94 -15.75
C MET A 234 -7.69 1.05 -16.16
N VAL A 235 -8.92 1.41 -15.75
CA VAL A 235 -10.16 0.71 -16.16
C VAL A 235 -10.37 0.79 -17.67
N ALA A 236 -10.06 1.92 -18.29
CA ALA A 236 -10.16 2.07 -19.74
C ALA A 236 -9.06 1.32 -20.50
N ALA A 237 -7.90 1.11 -19.89
CA ALA A 237 -6.76 0.45 -20.52
C ALA A 237 -6.79 -1.07 -20.42
N SER A 238 -7.45 -1.63 -19.40
CA SER A 238 -7.55 -3.06 -19.17
C SER A 238 -9.00 -3.44 -18.87
N GLY A 239 -9.49 -4.52 -19.47
CA GLY A 239 -10.79 -5.12 -19.10
C GLY A 239 -10.70 -6.06 -17.89
N ASP A 240 -9.51 -6.27 -17.34
CA ASP A 240 -9.22 -7.26 -16.30
C ASP A 240 -9.23 -6.63 -14.89
N PRO A 241 -10.17 -7.03 -14.00
CA PRO A 241 -10.27 -6.53 -12.63
C PRO A 241 -9.03 -6.75 -11.76
N ASP A 242 -8.26 -7.83 -11.97
CA ASP A 242 -7.05 -8.11 -11.19
C ASP A 242 -5.94 -7.10 -11.49
N VAL A 243 -5.91 -6.60 -12.74
CA VAL A 243 -5.01 -5.53 -13.17
C VAL A 243 -5.37 -4.22 -12.50
N TRP A 244 -6.66 -3.92 -12.32
CA TRP A 244 -7.12 -2.72 -11.62
C TRP A 244 -6.72 -2.78 -10.14
N ALA A 245 -6.95 -3.91 -9.49
CA ALA A 245 -6.55 -4.14 -8.10
C ALA A 245 -5.02 -3.95 -7.96
N TRP A 246 -4.22 -4.63 -8.78
CA TRP A 246 -2.77 -4.46 -8.79
C TRP A 246 -2.34 -3.01 -8.98
N ALA A 247 -2.96 -2.28 -9.93
CA ALA A 247 -2.58 -0.91 -10.24
C ALA A 247 -2.84 0.06 -9.09
N VAL A 248 -3.92 -0.14 -8.34
CA VAL A 248 -4.21 0.65 -7.14
C VAL A 248 -3.19 0.33 -6.03
N TRP A 249 -2.87 -0.95 -5.83
CA TRP A 249 -1.95 -1.39 -4.77
C TRP A 249 -0.47 -1.14 -5.05
N SER A 250 -0.11 -0.93 -6.31
CA SER A 250 1.27 -0.63 -6.73
C SER A 250 1.49 0.85 -7.05
N LEU A 251 0.56 1.72 -6.63
CA LEU A 251 0.60 3.16 -6.86
C LEU A 251 1.89 3.79 -6.30
N ARG A 252 2.51 4.67 -7.08
CA ARG A 252 3.74 5.41 -6.76
C ARG A 252 3.48 6.91 -6.80
N ALA A 253 4.40 7.68 -6.24
CA ALA A 253 4.34 9.15 -6.29
C ALA A 253 4.30 9.69 -7.74
N GLU A 254 4.89 8.98 -8.70
CA GLU A 254 4.84 9.31 -10.12
C GLU A 254 3.41 9.21 -10.70
N ASP A 255 2.63 8.21 -10.29
CA ASP A 255 1.27 8.00 -10.80
C ASP A 255 0.29 9.11 -10.39
N TYR A 256 0.60 9.83 -9.30
CA TYR A 256 -0.12 11.04 -8.91
C TYR A 256 0.15 12.22 -9.84
N ARG A 257 1.33 12.27 -10.46
CA ARG A 257 1.72 13.32 -11.39
C ARG A 257 1.27 13.01 -12.82
N THR A 258 1.38 11.74 -13.21
CA THR A 258 1.10 11.29 -14.59
C THR A 258 0.10 10.13 -14.58
N THR A 259 -1.18 10.46 -14.40
CA THR A 259 -2.25 9.48 -14.15
C THR A 259 -2.52 8.51 -15.31
N SER A 260 -2.03 8.78 -16.52
CA SER A 260 -2.19 7.91 -17.69
C SER A 260 -0.99 7.01 -17.99
N ALA A 261 0.17 7.22 -17.35
CA ALA A 261 1.43 6.69 -17.86
C ALA A 261 1.46 5.15 -17.95
N ARG A 262 0.99 4.47 -16.90
CA ARG A 262 0.83 3.00 -16.87
C ARG A 262 -0.30 2.51 -17.77
N ALA A 263 -1.39 3.25 -17.84
CA ALA A 263 -2.51 2.92 -18.70
C ALA A 263 -2.10 2.92 -20.18
N ASP A 264 -1.24 3.87 -20.60
CA ASP A 264 -0.69 3.90 -21.95
C ASP A 264 0.21 2.69 -22.25
N LEU A 265 1.01 2.23 -21.27
CA LEU A 265 1.82 1.01 -21.38
C LEU A 265 0.93 -0.22 -21.62
N LEU A 266 -0.17 -0.35 -20.86
CA LEU A 266 -1.12 -1.45 -21.04
C LEU A 266 -1.82 -1.39 -22.41
N ARG A 267 -2.23 -0.19 -22.87
CA ARG A 267 -2.81 -0.01 -24.21
C ARG A 267 -1.83 -0.34 -25.34
N ALA A 268 -0.53 -0.17 -25.10
CA ALA A 268 0.53 -0.61 -26.00
C ALA A 268 0.75 -2.15 -25.98
N GLY A 269 -0.05 -2.90 -25.23
CA GLY A 269 0.01 -4.36 -25.15
C GLY A 269 1.13 -4.88 -24.25
N VAL A 270 1.66 -4.06 -23.35
CA VAL A 270 2.65 -4.49 -22.34
C VAL A 270 1.98 -5.46 -21.36
N PRO A 271 2.51 -6.68 -21.15
CA PRO A 271 2.00 -7.59 -20.14
C PRO A 271 2.15 -7.02 -18.73
N VAL A 272 1.11 -7.16 -17.90
CA VAL A 272 1.12 -6.68 -16.50
C VAL A 272 2.22 -7.34 -15.67
N THR A 273 2.54 -8.60 -15.94
CA THR A 273 3.65 -9.30 -15.29
C THR A 273 5.00 -8.64 -15.58
N ALA A 274 5.27 -8.29 -16.84
CA ALA A 274 6.49 -7.59 -17.23
C ALA A 274 6.54 -6.19 -16.59
N LEU A 275 5.44 -5.44 -16.64
CA LEU A 275 5.35 -4.12 -16.03
C LEU A 275 5.57 -4.18 -14.51
N ARG A 276 4.94 -5.13 -13.82
CA ARG A 276 5.13 -5.37 -12.38
C ARG A 276 6.60 -5.65 -12.05
N THR A 277 7.21 -6.61 -12.74
CA THR A 277 8.60 -6.98 -12.50
C THR A 277 9.57 -5.83 -12.72
N ALA A 278 9.37 -5.02 -13.77
CA ALA A 278 10.21 -3.86 -14.01
C ALA A 278 10.00 -2.76 -12.94
N LEU A 279 8.74 -2.48 -12.59
CA LEU A 279 8.43 -1.53 -11.53
C LEU A 279 9.06 -1.97 -10.21
N ASP A 280 8.93 -3.24 -9.79
CA ASP A 280 9.37 -3.73 -8.48
C ASP A 280 10.86 -3.50 -8.18
N ILE A 281 11.74 -3.53 -9.20
CA ILE A 281 13.16 -3.19 -9.04
C ILE A 281 13.47 -1.68 -9.17
N GLY A 282 12.44 -0.87 -9.34
CA GLY A 282 12.50 0.59 -9.33
C GLY A 282 12.61 1.25 -10.70
N TYR A 283 12.24 0.58 -11.80
CA TYR A 283 12.10 1.31 -13.08
C TYR A 283 10.88 2.24 -13.06
N THR A 284 10.95 3.34 -13.80
CA THR A 284 9.86 4.30 -14.01
C THR A 284 9.20 4.11 -15.37
N THR A 285 8.00 4.68 -15.54
CA THR A 285 7.33 4.64 -16.85
C THR A 285 8.05 5.51 -17.89
N ASP A 286 8.70 6.58 -17.43
CA ASP A 286 9.54 7.44 -18.25
C ASP A 286 10.80 6.73 -18.76
N GLU A 287 11.49 5.94 -17.94
CA GLU A 287 12.63 5.12 -18.37
C GLU A 287 12.22 4.11 -19.46
N MET A 288 11.05 3.49 -19.32
CA MET A 288 10.49 2.55 -20.31
C MET A 288 10.22 3.22 -21.66
N ARG A 289 9.64 4.42 -21.64
CA ARG A 289 9.39 5.22 -22.86
C ARG A 289 10.69 5.73 -23.46
N ALA A 290 11.63 6.19 -22.64
CA ALA A 290 12.92 6.67 -23.10
C ALA A 290 13.68 5.56 -23.84
N LEU A 291 13.70 4.33 -23.32
CA LEU A 291 14.32 3.21 -24.03
C LEU A 291 13.65 2.94 -25.38
N SER A 292 12.32 2.95 -25.45
CA SER A 292 11.58 2.77 -26.71
C SER A 292 11.99 3.81 -27.76
N LEU A 293 12.09 5.07 -27.37
CA LEU A 293 12.51 6.18 -28.24
C LEU A 293 13.98 6.06 -28.68
N HIS A 294 14.89 5.71 -27.76
CA HIS A 294 16.34 5.66 -28.06
C HIS A 294 16.73 4.43 -28.88
N SER A 295 16.00 3.32 -28.76
CA SER A 295 16.34 2.05 -29.42
C SER A 295 15.50 1.73 -30.65
N ASP A 296 14.59 2.62 -31.05
CA ASP A 296 13.60 2.40 -32.12
C ASP A 296 12.82 1.07 -31.96
N ARG A 297 12.58 0.68 -30.70
CA ARG A 297 11.83 -0.53 -30.35
C ARG A 297 10.42 -0.16 -29.93
N SER A 298 9.50 -1.11 -30.13
CA SER A 298 8.16 -0.99 -29.53
C SER A 298 8.25 -0.87 -28.01
N LEU A 299 7.31 -0.11 -27.43
CA LEU A 299 7.24 0.08 -25.98
C LEU A 299 7.14 -1.24 -25.22
N ARG A 300 6.44 -2.23 -25.79
CA ARG A 300 6.39 -3.61 -25.28
C ARG A 300 7.77 -4.23 -25.18
N ALA A 301 8.54 -4.23 -26.27
CA ALA A 301 9.87 -4.80 -26.29
C ALA A 301 10.82 -4.11 -25.30
N SER A 302 10.68 -2.79 -25.11
CA SER A 302 11.45 -2.04 -24.09
C SER A 302 11.11 -2.47 -22.66
N VAL A 303 9.82 -2.63 -22.33
CA VAL A 303 9.42 -3.11 -20.99
C VAL A 303 9.84 -4.56 -20.78
N ASP A 304 9.69 -5.42 -21.79
CA ASP A 304 10.10 -6.83 -21.72
C ASP A 304 11.61 -6.95 -21.47
N ALA A 305 12.43 -6.07 -22.06
CA ALA A 305 13.87 -5.99 -21.78
C ALA A 305 14.14 -5.62 -20.32
N PHE A 306 13.52 -4.55 -19.80
CA PHE A 306 13.66 -4.16 -18.39
C PHE A 306 13.21 -5.27 -17.43
N ALA A 307 12.08 -5.92 -17.72
CA ALA A 307 11.56 -7.01 -16.92
C ALA A 307 12.49 -8.24 -16.94
N ALA A 308 13.12 -8.53 -18.08
CA ALA A 308 14.07 -9.63 -18.19
C ALA A 308 15.32 -9.40 -17.33
N TRP A 309 15.88 -8.19 -17.33
CA TRP A 309 17.00 -7.84 -16.43
C TRP A 309 16.59 -7.83 -14.96
N ALA A 310 15.40 -7.31 -14.65
CA ALA A 310 14.88 -7.29 -13.28
C ALA A 310 14.71 -8.72 -12.71
N ARG A 311 14.29 -9.70 -13.52
CA ARG A 311 14.17 -11.12 -13.12
C ARG A 311 15.48 -11.74 -12.65
N ILE A 312 16.61 -11.27 -13.16
CA ILE A 312 17.94 -11.73 -12.74
C ILE A 312 18.58 -10.84 -11.68
N GLY A 313 17.83 -9.88 -11.11
CA GLY A 313 18.30 -8.98 -10.06
C GLY A 313 19.21 -7.85 -10.55
N CYS A 314 19.13 -7.50 -11.85
CA CYS A 314 19.92 -6.43 -12.45
C CYS A 314 19.04 -5.22 -12.81
N ARG A 315 19.62 -4.02 -12.71
CA ARG A 315 18.96 -2.76 -13.06
C ARG A 315 19.81 -1.88 -14.00
N PRO A 316 20.08 -2.30 -15.26
CA PRO A 316 20.78 -1.45 -16.24
C PRO A 316 20.04 -0.15 -16.53
N GLY A 317 20.78 0.91 -16.84
CA GLY A 317 20.20 2.19 -17.25
C GLY A 317 19.62 2.15 -18.67
N VAL A 318 18.87 3.20 -19.03
CA VAL A 318 18.36 3.38 -20.41
C VAL A 318 19.51 3.39 -21.41
N GLU A 319 20.59 4.09 -21.10
CA GLU A 319 21.78 4.20 -21.97
C GLU A 319 22.47 2.86 -22.18
N ASP A 320 22.65 2.07 -21.11
CA ASP A 320 23.26 0.72 -21.20
C ASP A 320 22.48 -0.19 -22.16
N LEU A 321 21.14 -0.18 -22.04
CA LEU A 321 20.27 -1.00 -22.87
C LEU A 321 20.17 -0.50 -24.31
N ALA A 322 20.03 0.82 -24.50
CA ALA A 322 19.99 1.41 -25.83
C ALA A 322 21.29 1.15 -26.61
N TRP A 323 22.44 1.28 -25.92
CA TRP A 323 23.74 0.95 -26.50
C TRP A 323 23.85 -0.53 -26.87
N GLY A 324 23.44 -1.44 -25.97
CA GLY A 324 23.51 -2.89 -26.21
C GLY A 324 22.66 -3.36 -27.40
N VAL A 325 21.44 -2.83 -27.51
CA VAL A 325 20.52 -3.10 -28.63
C VAL A 325 21.12 -2.65 -29.96
N GLY A 326 21.69 -1.44 -30.02
CA GLY A 326 22.14 -0.84 -31.28
C GLY A 326 23.45 -1.43 -31.85
N ARG A 327 24.26 -2.11 -31.02
CA ARG A 327 25.64 -2.46 -31.40
C ARG A 327 26.01 -3.93 -31.28
N VAL A 328 25.49 -4.63 -30.28
CA VAL A 328 25.99 -5.97 -29.93
C VAL A 328 24.91 -7.04 -30.08
N LEU A 329 23.65 -6.67 -29.87
CA LEU A 329 22.55 -7.61 -29.62
C LEU A 329 21.38 -7.30 -30.56
N ALA A 330 21.56 -7.61 -31.85
CA ALA A 330 20.49 -7.56 -32.85
C ALA A 330 19.39 -8.62 -32.59
N ASP A 331 19.66 -9.60 -31.72
CA ASP A 331 18.69 -10.60 -31.25
C ASP A 331 18.09 -10.22 -29.89
N ASP A 332 16.84 -10.65 -29.65
CA ASP A 332 16.07 -10.47 -28.41
C ASP A 332 16.74 -11.03 -27.12
N ARG A 333 17.95 -11.58 -27.21
CA ARG A 333 18.71 -12.18 -26.10
C ARG A 333 19.66 -11.18 -25.43
N LEU A 334 19.11 -10.06 -24.96
CA LEU A 334 19.89 -9.05 -24.23
C LEU A 334 20.28 -9.45 -22.81
N VAL A 335 19.71 -10.52 -22.27
CA VAL A 335 19.82 -10.84 -20.84
C VAL A 335 20.63 -12.13 -20.66
N PRO A 336 21.69 -12.11 -19.84
CA PRO A 336 22.46 -13.32 -19.57
C PRO A 336 21.62 -14.33 -18.76
N ASP A 337 22.01 -15.60 -18.85
CA ASP A 337 21.45 -16.63 -17.99
C ASP A 337 21.78 -16.37 -16.51
N LEU A 338 20.81 -16.61 -15.62
CA LEU A 338 20.95 -16.34 -14.18
C LEU A 338 22.09 -17.15 -13.56
N ALA A 339 22.19 -18.45 -13.92
CA ALA A 339 23.22 -19.33 -13.39
C ALA A 339 24.61 -18.93 -13.93
N ALA A 340 24.70 -18.49 -15.18
CA ALA A 340 25.93 -17.94 -15.73
C ALA A 340 26.40 -16.67 -14.98
N LEU A 341 25.46 -15.77 -14.64
CA LEU A 341 25.77 -14.56 -13.85
C LEU A 341 26.20 -14.91 -12.41
N ASP A 342 25.51 -15.84 -11.74
CA ASP A 342 25.87 -16.27 -10.39
C ASP A 342 27.23 -16.98 -10.38
N SER A 343 27.49 -17.82 -11.39
CA SER A 343 28.79 -18.47 -11.59
C SER A 343 29.91 -17.44 -11.79
N LEU A 344 29.68 -16.43 -12.64
CA LEU A 344 30.61 -15.33 -12.84
C LEU A 344 30.94 -14.63 -11.52
N LEU A 345 29.92 -14.19 -10.79
CA LEU A 345 30.09 -13.47 -9.52
C LEU A 345 30.79 -14.32 -8.46
N GLY A 346 30.48 -15.62 -8.38
CA GLY A 346 31.14 -16.55 -7.46
C GLY A 346 32.59 -16.87 -7.81
N SER A 347 33.01 -16.64 -9.06
CA SER A 347 34.38 -16.92 -9.54
C SER A 347 35.35 -15.74 -9.44
N LEU A 348 34.86 -14.55 -9.08
CA LEU A 348 35.68 -13.34 -9.00
C LEU A 348 36.63 -13.39 -7.79
N PRO A 349 37.89 -12.92 -7.95
CA PRO A 349 38.84 -12.88 -6.85
C PRO A 349 38.44 -11.85 -5.79
N ALA A 350 38.91 -12.05 -4.55
CA ALA A 350 38.73 -11.10 -3.47
C ALA A 350 39.25 -9.70 -3.88
N GLY A 351 38.42 -8.67 -3.71
CA GLY A 351 38.70 -7.30 -4.14
C GLY A 351 38.10 -6.90 -5.49
N CYS A 352 37.60 -7.84 -6.29
CA CYS A 352 36.81 -7.55 -7.48
C CYS A 352 35.32 -7.63 -7.14
N THR A 353 34.71 -6.49 -6.80
CA THR A 353 33.31 -6.40 -6.36
C THR A 353 32.45 -5.57 -7.32
N PRO A 354 32.27 -5.99 -8.59
CA PRO A 354 31.36 -5.32 -9.48
C PRO A 354 29.93 -5.38 -8.93
N SER A 355 29.11 -4.39 -9.28
CA SER A 355 27.67 -4.53 -9.08
C SER A 355 27.16 -5.70 -9.92
N ARG A 356 26.07 -6.34 -9.47
CA ARG A 356 25.40 -7.41 -10.23
C ARG A 356 25.00 -6.95 -11.63
N THR A 357 24.53 -5.71 -11.76
CA THR A 357 24.22 -5.07 -13.04
C THR A 357 25.46 -4.96 -13.94
N SER A 358 26.57 -4.44 -13.42
CA SER A 358 27.81 -4.29 -14.18
C SER A 358 28.35 -5.65 -14.66
N ALA A 359 28.35 -6.66 -13.80
CA ALA A 359 28.76 -8.02 -14.17
C ALA A 359 27.84 -8.62 -15.24
N GLY A 360 26.53 -8.43 -15.10
CA GLY A 360 25.54 -8.87 -16.09
C GLY A 360 25.71 -8.20 -17.45
N LEU A 361 25.94 -6.88 -17.48
CA LEU A 361 26.20 -6.12 -18.72
C LEU A 361 27.48 -6.60 -19.42
N VAL A 362 28.57 -6.77 -18.68
CA VAL A 362 29.84 -7.30 -19.24
C VAL A 362 29.65 -8.73 -19.76
N LEU A 363 28.91 -9.58 -19.02
CA LEU A 363 28.61 -10.94 -19.44
C LEU A 363 27.76 -10.98 -20.71
N ALA A 364 26.75 -10.12 -20.82
CA ALA A 364 25.92 -10.02 -22.02
C ALA A 364 26.73 -9.64 -23.27
N VAL A 365 27.72 -8.76 -23.12
CA VAL A 365 28.62 -8.36 -24.22
C VAL A 365 29.65 -9.45 -24.53
N ALA A 366 30.22 -10.08 -23.51
CA ALA A 366 31.25 -11.11 -23.68
C ALA A 366 30.70 -12.44 -24.21
N ALA A 367 29.43 -12.75 -23.92
CA ALA A 367 28.75 -14.02 -24.21
C ALA A 367 29.44 -15.28 -23.65
N ASP A 368 30.45 -15.12 -22.79
CA ASP A 368 31.22 -16.17 -22.14
C ASP A 368 31.63 -15.75 -20.72
N VAL A 369 31.51 -16.66 -19.76
CA VAL A 369 31.80 -16.41 -18.33
C VAL A 369 33.28 -16.17 -18.08
N GLY A 370 34.16 -16.91 -18.76
CA GLY A 370 35.62 -16.76 -18.62
C GLY A 370 36.10 -15.40 -19.15
N VAL A 371 35.64 -15.03 -20.33
CA VAL A 371 35.94 -13.72 -20.94
C VAL A 371 35.40 -12.58 -20.08
N ALA A 372 34.15 -12.67 -19.60
CA ALA A 372 33.56 -11.67 -18.72
C ALA A 372 34.36 -11.52 -17.41
N ARG A 373 34.79 -12.64 -16.82
CA ARG A 373 35.62 -12.66 -15.61
C ARG A 373 36.94 -11.92 -15.83
N ASP A 374 37.63 -12.21 -16.94
CA ASP A 374 38.91 -11.58 -17.26
C ASP A 374 38.76 -10.06 -17.45
N LEU A 375 37.70 -9.62 -18.13
CA LEU A 375 37.38 -8.20 -18.29
C LEU A 375 37.09 -7.54 -16.92
N LEU A 376 36.32 -8.19 -16.06
CA LEU A 376 36.01 -7.67 -14.73
C LEU A 376 37.27 -7.61 -13.83
N ILE A 377 38.17 -8.58 -13.90
CA ILE A 377 39.45 -8.54 -13.17
C ILE A 377 40.31 -7.34 -13.62
N ARG A 378 40.25 -6.98 -14.91
CA ARG A 378 40.95 -5.80 -15.46
C ARG A 378 40.28 -4.46 -15.13
N GLY A 379 39.20 -4.47 -14.35
CA GLY A 379 38.51 -3.24 -13.94
C GLY A 379 37.46 -2.73 -14.92
N ILE A 380 37.14 -3.48 -15.99
CA ILE A 380 36.09 -3.11 -16.94
C ILE A 380 34.72 -3.30 -16.30
N ARG A 381 33.85 -2.28 -16.33
CA ARG A 381 32.54 -2.29 -15.63
C ARG A 381 31.36 -1.86 -16.50
N THR A 382 31.62 -1.30 -17.68
CA THR A 382 30.59 -0.81 -18.59
C THR A 382 30.51 -1.74 -19.82
N PRO A 383 29.34 -1.84 -20.46
CA PRO A 383 29.19 -2.64 -21.67
C PRO A 383 30.02 -2.07 -22.84
N THR A 384 30.15 -0.74 -22.93
CA THR A 384 30.96 -0.04 -23.93
C THR A 384 32.44 -0.41 -23.83
N ASP A 385 33.02 -0.27 -22.63
CA ASP A 385 34.44 -0.60 -22.41
C ASP A 385 34.73 -2.09 -22.68
N ALA A 386 33.78 -2.97 -22.32
CA ALA A 386 33.90 -4.39 -22.59
C ALA A 386 33.96 -4.68 -24.09
N PHE A 387 33.09 -4.04 -24.87
CA PHE A 387 33.06 -4.21 -26.32
C PHE A 387 34.30 -3.66 -27.00
N ASP A 388 34.75 -2.47 -26.62
CA ASP A 388 35.95 -1.85 -27.18
C ASP A 388 37.19 -2.74 -26.95
N GLN A 389 37.30 -3.34 -25.76
CA GLN A 389 38.37 -4.29 -25.45
C GLN A 389 38.27 -5.59 -26.29
N LEU A 390 37.06 -6.10 -26.52
CA LEU A 390 36.85 -7.31 -27.31
C LEU A 390 37.11 -7.08 -28.80
N GLU A 391 36.72 -5.92 -29.34
CA GLU A 391 37.02 -5.55 -30.72
C GLU A 391 38.52 -5.33 -30.93
N ASP A 392 39.21 -4.65 -30.01
CA ASP A 392 40.68 -4.52 -30.06
C ASP A 392 41.37 -5.90 -30.02
N HIS A 393 40.87 -6.82 -29.19
CA HIS A 393 41.38 -8.18 -29.14
C HIS A 393 41.15 -8.95 -30.46
N ARG A 394 39.95 -8.85 -31.05
CA ARG A 394 39.61 -9.45 -32.34
C ARG A 394 40.47 -8.90 -33.48
N LEU A 395 40.71 -7.59 -33.50
CA LEU A 395 41.57 -6.94 -34.49
C LEU A 395 43.02 -7.43 -34.36
N LYS A 396 43.55 -7.55 -33.14
CA LYS A 396 44.89 -8.09 -32.87
C LYS A 396 45.02 -9.55 -33.32
N LEU A 397 44.01 -10.38 -33.09
CA LEU A 397 44.00 -11.77 -33.56
C LEU A 397 43.97 -11.84 -35.09
N ARG A 398 43.11 -11.07 -35.75
CA ARG A 398 43.07 -10.99 -37.21
C ARG A 398 44.40 -10.54 -37.81
N ALA A 399 45.03 -9.51 -37.24
CA ALA A 399 46.33 -9.02 -37.68
C ALA A 399 47.45 -10.08 -37.54
N ARG A 400 47.42 -10.89 -36.48
CA ARG A 400 48.35 -12.01 -36.29
C ARG A 400 48.14 -13.12 -37.33
N CYS A 401 46.89 -13.49 -37.61
CA CYS A 401 46.59 -14.49 -38.65
C CYS A 401 46.99 -14.04 -40.05
N VAL A 402 46.93 -12.74 -40.35
CA VAL A 402 47.39 -12.19 -41.64
C VAL A 402 48.92 -12.17 -41.73
N ALA A 403 49.62 -12.00 -40.61
CA ALA A 403 51.08 -11.97 -40.55
C ALA A 403 51.74 -13.37 -40.57
N ASP A 404 51.02 -14.44 -40.22
CA ASP A 404 51.50 -15.82 -40.27
C ASP A 404 50.48 -16.76 -40.97
N PRO A 405 50.58 -16.93 -42.30
CA PRO A 405 49.63 -17.75 -43.07
C PRO A 405 49.74 -19.25 -42.79
N HIS A 406 50.65 -19.70 -41.91
CA HIS A 406 50.86 -21.11 -41.60
C HIS A 406 50.39 -21.53 -40.19
N THR A 407 49.78 -20.63 -39.39
CA THR A 407 49.19 -21.03 -38.11
C THR A 407 47.78 -21.63 -38.32
N PRO A 408 47.53 -22.91 -38.00
CA PRO A 408 46.19 -23.50 -38.08
C PRO A 408 45.31 -23.02 -36.91
N TRP A 409 44.00 -22.95 -37.15
CA TRP A 409 42.95 -22.51 -36.21
C TRP A 409 42.94 -23.27 -34.89
#